data_AF-A0AAV4ED46-F1
#
_entry.id   AF-A0AAV4ED46-F1
#
_cell.length_a   1.000
_cell.length_b   1.000
_cell.length_c   1.000
_cell.angle_alpha   90.00
_cell.angle_beta   90.00
_cell.angle_gamma   90.00
#
_symmetry.space_group_name_H-M   'P 1'
#
loop_
_entity.id
_entity.type
_entity.pdbx_description
1 polymer ?
#
loop_
_entity_poly.entity_id
_entity_poly.type
_entity_poly.pdbx_seq_one_letter_code
_entity_poly.pdbx_strand_id
1 'polypeptide(L)'
;MILLHMTDMWFYRLILRVKWTDKRTNESILKELKTERTLLNLIKARKLKYVGHALRNHRTSLMKTVCEGRLDGRKRKGRPPMSLLTNSPT
;
A
#
# COMPACT_ATOMS: atom_id res chain seq x y z
N MET A 1 11.03 8.68 23.28
CA MET A 1 9.58 8.39 23.29
C MET A 1 8.71 9.65 23.51
N ILE A 2 9.29 10.86 23.68
CA ILE A 2 8.56 12.02 24.23
C ILE A 2 8.28 13.19 23.25
N LEU A 3 8.72 13.17 22.00
CA LEU A 3 8.33 14.23 21.04
C LEU A 3 7.86 13.61 19.73
N LEU A 4 6.62 13.10 19.72
CA LEU A 4 5.92 12.93 18.46
C LEU A 4 5.42 14.30 18.04
N HIS A 5 5.93 14.76 16.89
CA HIS A 5 5.55 16.02 16.29
C HIS A 5 4.01 16.04 16.15
N MET A 6 3.36 17.15 16.53
CA MET A 6 1.89 17.23 16.54
C MET A 6 1.28 16.91 15.16
N THR A 7 2.01 17.21 14.09
CA THR A 7 1.64 16.89 12.71
C THR A 7 1.54 15.39 12.46
N ASP A 8 2.49 14.58 12.96
CA ASP A 8 2.47 13.12 12.77
C ASP A 8 1.26 12.48 13.46
N MET A 9 0.93 12.95 14.68
CA MET A 9 -0.25 12.48 15.41
C MET A 9 -1.55 12.83 14.71
N TRP A 10 -1.63 14.02 14.11
CA TRP A 10 -2.79 14.43 13.32
C TRP A 10 -2.97 13.52 12.09
N PHE A 11 -1.89 13.26 11.35
CA PHE A 11 -1.93 12.34 10.21
C PHE A 11 -2.37 10.92 10.60
N TYR A 12 -1.87 10.39 11.72
CA TYR A 12 -2.25 9.05 12.17
C TYR A 12 -3.72 8.95 12.61
N ARG A 13 -4.25 9.99 13.26
CA ARG A 13 -5.68 10.06 13.60
C ARG A 13 -6.56 10.12 12.36
N LEU A 14 -6.10 10.78 11.30
CA LEU A 14 -6.79 10.81 10.01
C LEU A 14 -6.80 9.43 9.34
N ILE A 15 -5.67 8.72 9.30
CA ILE A 15 -5.55 7.39 8.70
C ILE A 15 -6.47 6.39 9.40
N LEU A 16 -6.47 6.40 10.75
CA LEU A 16 -7.32 5.52 11.56
C LEU A 16 -8.78 6.02 11.67
N ARG A 17 -9.12 7.15 11.05
CA ARG A 17 -10.45 7.79 11.09
C ARG A 17 -11.01 7.95 12.51
N VAL A 18 -10.14 8.26 13.47
CA VAL A 18 -10.48 8.39 14.90
C VAL A 18 -11.37 9.61 15.07
N LYS A 19 -12.57 9.42 15.63
CA LYS A 19 -13.45 10.55 15.95
C LYS A 19 -12.89 11.28 17.17
N TRP A 20 -13.10 12.59 17.23
CA TRP A 20 -12.71 13.39 18.40
C TRP A 20 -13.45 12.95 19.68
N THR A 21 -14.60 12.28 19.55
CA THR A 21 -15.39 11.71 20.64
C THR A 21 -14.76 10.47 21.28
N ASP A 22 -13.89 9.76 20.55
CA ASP A 22 -13.36 8.45 21.00
C ASP A 22 -12.30 8.58 22.10
N LYS A 23 -11.88 9.81 22.45
CA LYS A 23 -10.90 10.13 23.52
C LYS A 23 -9.71 9.16 23.58
N ARG A 24 -9.20 8.73 22.41
CA ARG A 24 -8.11 7.76 22.30
C ARG A 24 -6.77 8.38 22.72
N THR A 25 -6.00 7.65 23.53
CA THR A 25 -4.64 8.02 23.91
C THR A 25 -3.67 7.87 22.73
N ASN A 26 -2.65 8.74 22.67
CA ASN A 26 -1.67 8.72 21.59
C ASN A 26 -0.92 7.37 21.54
N GLU A 27 -0.62 6.78 22.69
CA GLU A 27 0.04 5.47 22.80
C GLU A 27 -0.80 4.33 22.19
N SER A 28 -2.12 4.35 22.42
CA SER A 28 -3.04 3.38 21.82
C SER A 28 -3.02 3.48 20.29
N ILE A 29 -3.08 4.70 19.76
CA ILE A 29 -2.99 4.98 18.31
C ILE A 29 -1.67 4.46 17.74
N LEU A 30 -0.54 4.70 18.40
CA LEU A 30 0.77 4.20 17.94
C LEU A 30 0.87 2.68 17.99
N LYS A 31 0.30 2.04 19.02
CA LYS A 31 0.30 0.58 19.14
C LYS A 31 -0.55 -0.06 18.05
N GLU A 32 -1.70 0.52 17.77
CA GLU A 32 -2.59 0.13 16.67
C GLU A 32 -1.90 0.33 15.31
N LEU A 33 -1.28 1.49 15.07
CA LEU A 33 -0.51 1.75 13.85
C LEU A 33 0.67 0.79 13.68
N LYS A 34 1.37 0.46 14.76
CA LYS A 34 2.47 -0.52 14.72
C LYS A 34 1.93 -1.91 14.34
N THR A 35 0.75 -2.26 14.83
CA THR A 35 0.05 -3.51 14.49
C THR A 35 -0.39 -3.49 13.02
N GLU A 36 -1.01 -2.41 12.55
CA GLU A 36 -1.36 -2.22 11.14
C GLU A 36 -0.14 -2.23 10.21
N ARG A 37 0.98 -1.62 10.60
CA ARG A 37 2.24 -1.67 9.83
C ARG A 37 2.72 -3.11 9.64
N THR A 38 2.54 -3.99 10.63
CA THR A 38 2.88 -5.42 10.43
C THR A 38 1.99 -6.08 9.38
N LEU A 39 0.69 -5.76 9.36
CA LEU A 39 -0.24 -6.27 8.36
C LEU A 39 0.04 -5.71 6.96
N LEU A 40 0.28 -4.40 6.83
CA LEU A 40 0.65 -3.76 5.57
C LEU A 40 1.96 -4.32 5.01
N ASN A 41 2.95 -4.57 5.87
CA ASN A 41 4.20 -5.20 5.49
C ASN A 41 4.00 -6.65 5.03
N LEU A 42 3.14 -7.41 5.72
CA LEU A 42 2.79 -8.78 5.33
C LEU A 42 2.07 -8.82 3.98
N ILE A 43 1.11 -7.92 3.76
CA ILE A 43 0.38 -7.78 2.48
C ILE A 43 1.36 -7.41 1.37
N LYS A 44 2.27 -6.46 1.61
CA LYS A 44 3.31 -6.07 0.64
C LYS A 44 4.23 -7.25 0.31
N ALA A 45 4.68 -8.00 1.31
CA ALA A 45 5.52 -9.18 1.12
C ALA A 45 4.80 -10.29 0.32
N ARG A 46 3.53 -10.57 0.64
CA ARG A 46 2.69 -11.53 -0.10
C ARG A 46 2.48 -11.09 -1.55
N LYS A 47 2.18 -9.80 -1.76
CA LYS A 47 2.03 -9.21 -3.09
C LYS A 47 3.31 -9.38 -3.92
N LEU A 48 4.48 -9.08 -3.36
CA LEU A 48 5.77 -9.26 -4.04
C LEU A 48 6.07 -10.73 -4.34
N LYS A 49 5.80 -11.64 -3.40
CA LYS A 49 5.96 -13.09 -3.61
C LYS A 49 5.08 -13.59 -4.76
N TYR A 50 3.83 -13.14 -4.81
CA TYR A 50 2.90 -13.47 -5.89
C TYR A 50 3.38 -12.94 -7.24
N VAL A 51 3.77 -11.66 -7.31
CA VAL A 51 4.31 -11.06 -8.54
C VAL A 51 5.57 -11.79 -9.00
N GLY A 52 6.48 -12.12 -8.08
CA GLY A 52 7.67 -12.91 -8.38
C GLY A 52 7.38 -14.34 -8.85
N HIS A 53 6.26 -14.94 -8.42
CA HIS A 53 5.80 -16.23 -8.95
C HIS A 53 5.21 -16.09 -10.35
N ALA A 54 4.35 -15.09 -10.56
CA ALA A 54 3.73 -14.78 -11.85
C ALA A 54 4.75 -14.42 -12.94
N LEU A 55 5.83 -13.71 -12.58
CA LEU A 55 6.92 -13.35 -13.51
C LEU A 55 7.76 -14.56 -13.95
N ARG A 56 7.88 -15.61 -13.10
CA ARG A 56 8.69 -16.81 -13.38
C ARG A 56 7.93 -17.92 -14.11
N ASN A 57 6.61 -17.94 -14.00
CA ASN A 57 5.80 -19.00 -14.59
C ASN A 57 5.41 -18.66 -16.03
N HIS A 58 5.88 -19.47 -16.99
CA HIS A 58 5.59 -19.29 -18.42
C HIS A 58 4.11 -19.44 -18.78
N ARG A 59 3.29 -20.13 -17.97
CA ARG A 59 1.84 -20.27 -18.21
C ARG A 59 1.04 -19.02 -17.82
N THR A 60 1.66 -18.06 -17.13
CA THR A 60 1.01 -16.83 -16.65
C THR A 60 1.45 -15.60 -17.46
N SER A 61 1.56 -15.76 -18.78
CA SER A 61 1.95 -14.68 -19.73
C SER A 61 1.08 -13.43 -19.57
N LEU A 62 -0.23 -13.59 -19.39
CA LEU A 62 -1.16 -12.47 -19.14
C LEU A 62 -0.83 -11.72 -17.84
N MET A 63 -0.55 -12.44 -16.76
CA MET A 63 -0.19 -11.83 -15.47
C MET A 63 1.14 -11.09 -15.53
N LYS A 64 2.10 -11.58 -16.32
CA LYS A 64 3.36 -10.87 -16.62
C LYS A 64 3.07 -9.55 -17.34
N THR A 65 2.25 -9.55 -18.38
CA THR A 65 1.84 -8.35 -19.13
C THR A 65 1.12 -7.33 -18.25
N VAL A 66 0.28 -7.80 -17.31
CA VAL A 66 -0.40 -6.97 -16.31
C VAL A 66 0.58 -6.39 -15.29
N CYS A 67 1.55 -7.19 -14.81
CA CYS A 67 2.58 -6.73 -13.89
C CYS A 67 3.48 -5.66 -14.52
N GLU A 68 3.76 -5.77 -15.82
CA GLU A 68 4.56 -4.82 -16.61
C GLU A 68 3.77 -3.61 -17.11
N GLY A 69 2.43 -3.60 -16.97
CA GLY A 69 1.57 -2.52 -17.47
C GLY A 69 1.49 -2.42 -19.00
N ARG A 70 1.91 -3.49 -19.70
CA ARG A 70 1.95 -3.61 -21.16
C ARG A 70 0.69 -4.27 -21.74
N LEU A 71 -0.46 -4.01 -21.13
CA LEU A 71 -1.76 -4.49 -21.62
C LEU A 71 -1.95 -4.11 -23.10
N ASP A 72 -2.20 -5.11 -23.94
CA ASP A 72 -2.51 -4.93 -25.36
C ASP A 72 -3.89 -4.27 -25.50
N GLY A 73 -3.92 -3.06 -26.08
CA GLY A 73 -5.16 -2.29 -26.27
C GLY A 73 -4.91 -0.81 -26.53
N ARG A 74 -5.90 -0.13 -27.14
CA ARG A 74 -5.83 1.30 -27.45
C ARG A 74 -5.89 2.12 -26.16
N LYS A 75 -4.76 2.73 -25.76
CA LYS A 75 -4.66 3.60 -24.59
C LYS A 75 -5.14 5.02 -24.91
N ARG A 76 -5.82 5.67 -23.97
CA ARG A 76 -6.07 7.12 -24.03
C ARG A 76 -4.74 7.86 -23.87
N LYS A 77 -4.45 8.81 -24.77
CA LYS A 77 -3.25 9.65 -24.72
C LYS A 77 -3.22 10.39 -23.37
N GLY A 78 -2.08 10.36 -22.67
CA GLY A 78 -1.86 11.06 -21.40
C GLY A 78 -2.04 10.25 -20.12
N ARG A 79 -2.52 8.99 -20.17
CA ARG A 79 -2.58 8.13 -18.96
C ARG A 79 -1.35 7.23 -18.87
N PRO A 80 -0.56 7.27 -17.78
CA PRO A 80 0.55 6.34 -17.59
C PRO A 80 0.03 4.90 -17.45
N PRO A 81 0.82 3.88 -17.85
CA PRO A 81 0.42 2.49 -17.75
C PRO A 81 0.18 2.12 -16.27
N MET A 82 -0.99 1.54 -15.97
CA MET A 82 -1.23 0.97 -14.65
C MET A 82 -0.52 -0.37 -14.57
N SER A 83 0.60 -0.41 -13.85
CA SER A 83 1.29 -1.65 -13.54
C SER A 83 0.92 -2.08 -12.12
N LEU A 84 0.85 -3.39 -11.88
CA LEU A 84 0.61 -3.91 -10.52
C LEU A 84 1.71 -3.49 -9.53
N LEU A 85 2.91 -3.22 -10.05
CA LEU A 85 4.11 -2.82 -9.33
C LEU A 85 4.09 -1.34 -8.92
N THR A 86 3.53 -0.44 -9.75
CA THR A 86 3.64 1.02 -9.61
C THR A 86 2.54 1.68 -8.78
N ASN A 87 1.76 0.91 -8.01
CA ASN A 87 0.80 1.47 -7.03
C ASN A 87 1.48 1.97 -5.74
N SER A 88 2.69 2.52 -5.86
CA SER A 88 3.36 3.28 -4.81
C SER A 88 3.13 4.77 -5.09
N PRO A 89 2.56 5.55 -4.16
CA PRO A 89 2.55 7.00 -4.32
C PRO A 89 4.00 7.45 -4.28
N THR A 90 4.52 7.89 -5.42
CA THR A 90 5.72 8.74 -5.48
C THR A 90 5.37 10.13 -5.02
#